data_AF-A0A4V1UBY5-F1
#
_entry.id   AF-A0A4V1UBY5-F1
#
_cell.length_a   1.000
_cell.length_b   1.000
_cell.length_c   1.000
_cell.angle_alpha   90.00
_cell.angle_beta   90.00
_cell.angle_gamma   90.00
#
_symmetry.space_group_name_H-M   'P 1'
#
loop_
_entity.id
_entity.type
_entity.pdbx_description
1 polymer ?
#
loop_
_entity_poly.entity_id
_entity_poly.type
_entity_poly.pdbx_seq_one_letter_code
_entity_poly.pdbx_strand_id
1 'polypeptide(L)'
;MILVFIVFSIVFWAFFEQSGGSLSLFAANNLDNKLLGTLEVDPNGVNNAANSLFVIIFAPLLGLVWIWMSKRKIEPNTVVKFGLGFLFLSLAFYIFYYTRFFADMRGMTSLDFFTLAYLVVTFGELCLSPIGLSLFNKLVPVFKMADDLVLRKFGLSVISVGDKM
;
A
#
# COMPACT_ATOMS: atom_id res chain seq x y z
N MET A 1 -10.62 0.20 -19.43
CA MET A 1 -10.22 -0.77 -18.39
C MET A 1 -9.00 -0.30 -17.59
N ILE A 2 -7.90 0.11 -18.23
CA ILE A 2 -6.70 0.63 -17.54
C ILE A 2 -6.98 1.88 -16.69
N LEU A 3 -7.79 2.82 -17.18
CA LEU A 3 -8.18 4.03 -16.44
C LEU A 3 -8.79 3.71 -15.07
N VAL A 4 -9.63 2.67 -15.00
CA VAL A 4 -10.28 2.24 -13.75
C VAL A 4 -9.25 1.80 -12.72
N PHE A 5 -8.27 0.98 -13.13
CA PHE A 5 -7.17 0.56 -12.24
C PHE A 5 -6.31 1.73 -11.78
N ILE A 6 -6.08 2.73 -12.64
CA ILE A 6 -5.34 3.94 -12.27
C ILE A 6 -6.11 4.74 -11.21
N VAL A 7 -7.40 5.02 -11.42
CA VAL A 7 -8.21 5.77 -10.46
C VAL A 7 -8.25 5.07 -9.11
N PHE A 8 -8.52 3.76 -9.09
CA PHE A 8 -8.48 3.03 -7.83
C PHE A 8 -7.09 3.04 -7.21
N SER A 9 -6.02 2.84 -7.98
CA SER A 9 -4.66 2.90 -7.43
C SER A 9 -4.37 4.26 -6.77
N ILE A 10 -4.82 5.38 -7.36
CA ILE A 10 -4.70 6.71 -6.75
C ILE A 10 -5.44 6.75 -5.41
N VAL A 11 -6.66 6.23 -5.35
CA VAL A 11 -7.44 6.17 -4.10
C VAL A 11 -6.72 5.34 -3.05
N PHE A 12 -6.20 4.16 -3.39
CA PHE A 12 -5.46 3.31 -2.46
C PHE A 12 -4.27 4.05 -1.86
N TRP A 13 -3.43 4.65 -2.70
CA TRP A 13 -2.26 5.39 -2.23
C TRP A 13 -2.64 6.65 -1.46
N ALA A 14 -3.72 7.35 -1.83
CA ALA A 14 -4.21 8.51 -1.07
C ALA A 14 -4.60 8.15 0.37
N PHE A 15 -5.16 6.96 0.60
CA PHE A 15 -5.41 6.44 1.95
C PHE A 15 -4.15 5.95 2.64
N PHE A 16 -3.25 5.27 1.92
CA PHE A 16 -1.97 4.80 2.47
C PHE A 16 -1.09 5.96 2.96
N GLU A 17 -1.04 7.05 2.21
CA GLU A 17 -0.29 8.28 2.54
C GLU A 17 -0.86 9.05 3.74
N GLN A 18 -2.05 8.68 4.25
CA GLN A 18 -2.55 9.26 5.50
C GLN A 18 -1.68 8.92 6.71
N SER A 19 -0.78 7.93 6.59
CA SER A 19 0.24 7.61 7.59
C SER A 19 1.10 8.82 7.96
N GLY A 20 1.46 9.67 6.99
CA GLY A 20 2.23 10.90 7.22
C GLY A 20 1.38 12.12 7.62
N GLY A 21 0.06 12.01 7.59
CA GLY A 21 -0.87 13.10 7.87
C GLY A 21 -1.77 12.80 9.06
N SER A 22 -3.03 12.43 8.78
CA SER A 22 -4.06 12.26 9.79
C SER A 22 -3.71 11.19 10.84
N LEU A 23 -3.08 10.08 10.44
CA LEU A 23 -2.72 9.00 11.36
C LEU A 23 -1.56 9.39 12.27
N SER A 24 -0.60 10.19 11.79
CA SER A 24 0.46 10.73 12.65
C SER A 24 -0.11 11.71 13.69
N LEU A 25 -1.05 12.58 13.31
CA LEU A 25 -1.73 13.45 14.26
C LEU A 25 -2.56 12.66 15.28
N PHE A 26 -3.23 11.59 14.85
CA PHE A 26 -3.93 10.68 15.74
C PHE A 26 -2.97 9.96 16.70
N ALA A 27 -1.82 9.51 16.21
CA ALA A 27 -0.79 8.91 17.04
C ALA A 27 -0.25 9.88 18.10
N ALA A 28 -0.05 11.15 17.73
CA ALA A 28 0.43 12.17 18.65
C ALA A 28 -0.55 12.52 19.77
N ASN A 29 -1.86 12.54 19.48
CA ASN A 29 -2.86 13.14 20.36
C ASN A 29 -3.82 12.13 21.01
N ASN A 30 -3.92 10.92 20.47
CA ASN A 30 -4.98 9.98 20.82
C ASN A 30 -4.48 8.55 21.11
N LEU A 31 -3.17 8.29 21.15
CA LEU A 31 -2.64 6.95 21.48
C LEU A 31 -1.88 6.95 22.80
N ASP A 32 -2.12 5.93 23.61
CA ASP A 32 -1.28 5.64 24.77
C ASP A 32 0.15 5.26 24.35
N ASN A 33 1.13 5.49 25.21
CA ASN A 33 2.53 5.21 24.94
C ASN A 33 2.93 3.76 25.27
N LYS A 34 1.97 2.91 25.64
CA LYS A 34 2.22 1.51 26.02
C LYS A 34 1.91 0.56 24.87
N LEU A 35 2.95 -0.12 24.40
CA LEU A 35 2.87 -1.24 23.48
C LEU A 35 2.92 -2.56 24.26
N LEU A 36 2.07 -3.52 23.91
CA LEU A 36 1.90 -4.82 24.59
C LEU A 36 1.66 -4.69 26.09
N GLY A 37 1.06 -3.57 26.53
CA GLY A 37 0.78 -3.26 27.93
C GLY A 37 1.98 -2.91 28.81
N THR A 38 3.22 -3.19 28.39
CA THR A 38 4.42 -3.05 29.24
C THR A 38 5.55 -2.22 28.63
N LEU A 39 5.62 -2.10 27.30
CA LEU A 39 6.73 -1.43 26.62
C LEU A 39 6.36 0.03 26.34
N GLU A 40 7.06 0.98 26.94
CA GLU A 40 6.86 2.39 26.64
C GLU A 40 7.56 2.75 25.31
N VAL A 41 6.76 3.13 24.32
CA VAL A 41 7.22 3.50 22.98
C VAL A 41 6.49 4.77 22.54
N ASP A 42 7.20 5.64 21.82
CA ASP A 42 6.58 6.80 21.20
C ASP A 42 5.57 6.36 20.10
N PRO A 43 4.29 6.76 20.18
CA PRO A 43 3.28 6.38 19.21
C PRO A 43 3.59 6.84 17.77
N ASN A 44 4.23 8.00 17.59
CA ASN A 44 4.66 8.47 16.27
C ASN A 44 5.81 7.62 15.73
N GLY A 45 6.74 7.20 16.58
CA GLY A 45 7.75 6.20 16.25
C GLY A 45 7.12 4.93 15.68
N VAL A 46 6.08 4.41 16.35
CA VAL A 46 5.33 3.25 15.85
C VAL A 46 4.64 3.54 14.51
N ASN A 47 3.95 4.68 14.37
CA ASN A 47 3.30 5.10 13.13
C ASN A 47 4.26 5.09 11.92
N ASN A 48 5.48 5.59 12.10
CA ASN A 48 6.48 5.70 11.03
C ASN A 48 7.25 4.40 10.77
N ALA A 49 7.39 3.52 11.76
CA ALA A 49 8.17 2.29 11.65
C ALA A 49 7.34 1.04 11.37
N ALA A 50 6.07 0.98 11.80
CA ALA A 50 5.25 -0.23 11.80
C ALA A 50 5.09 -0.81 10.39
N ASN A 51 4.75 0.01 9.40
CA ASN A 51 4.57 -0.47 8.02
C ASN A 51 5.85 -1.10 7.47
N SER A 52 6.98 -0.38 7.52
CA SER A 52 8.29 -0.87 7.06
C SER A 52 8.71 -2.16 7.76
N LEU A 53 8.50 -2.25 9.08
CA LEU A 53 8.80 -3.44 9.87
C LEU A 53 7.97 -4.64 9.40
N PHE A 54 6.66 -4.46 9.22
CA PHE A 54 5.78 -5.53 8.76
C PHE A 54 6.08 -5.94 7.33
N VAL A 55 6.45 -5.02 6.45
CA VAL A 55 6.86 -5.36 5.08
C VAL A 55 8.09 -6.28 5.11
N ILE A 56 9.13 -5.93 5.89
CA ILE A 56 10.34 -6.75 5.98
C ILE A 56 10.03 -8.17 6.48
N ILE A 57 9.14 -8.29 7.46
CA ILE A 57 8.78 -9.58 8.07
C ILE A 57 7.86 -10.40 7.14
N PHE A 58 6.82 -9.78 6.59
CA PHE A 58 5.72 -10.49 5.90
C PHE A 58 5.85 -10.54 4.38
N ALA A 59 6.63 -9.67 3.74
CA ALA A 59 6.89 -9.76 2.29
C ALA A 59 7.44 -11.13 1.85
N PRO A 60 8.48 -11.70 2.50
CA PRO A 60 8.97 -13.02 2.09
C PRO A 60 7.91 -14.11 2.33
N LEU A 61 7.15 -14.02 3.42
CA LEU A 61 6.09 -14.98 3.74
C LEU A 61 4.98 -14.98 2.69
N LEU A 62 4.48 -13.80 2.31
CA LEU A 62 3.49 -13.67 1.24
C LEU A 62 4.07 -14.08 -0.12
N GLY A 63 5.33 -13.76 -0.41
CA GLY A 63 6.02 -14.23 -1.61
C GLY A 63 5.99 -15.76 -1.74
N LEU A 64 6.27 -16.48 -0.64
CA LEU A 64 6.18 -17.93 -0.60
C LEU A 64 4.75 -18.45 -0.82
N VAL A 65 3.75 -17.78 -0.24
CA VAL A 65 2.32 -18.11 -0.47
C VAL A 65 1.98 -17.98 -1.96
N TRP A 66 2.41 -16.89 -2.61
CA TRP A 66 2.16 -16.70 -4.04
C TRP A 66 2.85 -17.74 -4.92
N ILE A 67 4.11 -18.08 -4.63
CA ILE A 67 4.83 -19.15 -5.34
C ILE A 67 4.11 -20.48 -5.16
N TRP A 68 3.65 -20.79 -3.95
CA TRP A 68 2.91 -22.01 -3.66
C TRP A 68 1.56 -22.07 -4.40
N MET A 69 0.82 -20.97 -4.46
CA MET A 69 -0.43 -20.88 -5.23
C MET A 69 -0.17 -21.01 -6.75
N SER A 70 0.91 -20.42 -7.25
CA SER A 70 1.32 -20.52 -8.65
C SER A 70 1.68 -21.95 -9.04
N LYS A 71 2.43 -22.67 -8.20
CA LYS A 71 2.73 -24.11 -8.39
C LYS A 71 1.48 -24.99 -8.47
N ARG A 72 0.40 -24.59 -7.81
CA ARG A 72 -0.89 -25.28 -7.81
C ARG A 72 -1.86 -24.81 -8.90
N LYS A 73 -1.45 -23.86 -9.76
CA LYS A 73 -2.29 -23.25 -10.81
C LYS A 73 -3.59 -22.62 -10.28
N ILE A 74 -3.63 -22.23 -9.01
CA ILE A 74 -4.76 -21.55 -8.36
C ILE A 74 -4.51 -20.05 -8.21
N GLU A 75 -3.61 -19.49 -9.04
CA GLU A 75 -3.19 -18.11 -8.90
C GLU A 75 -4.38 -17.16 -9.12
N PRO A 76 -4.71 -16.30 -8.14
CA PRO A 76 -5.80 -15.35 -8.30
C PRO A 76 -5.50 -14.36 -9.43
N ASN A 77 -6.51 -14.04 -10.23
CA ASN A 77 -6.39 -13.01 -11.27
C ASN A 77 -5.98 -11.67 -10.64
N THR A 78 -5.29 -10.82 -11.41
CA THR A 78 -4.87 -9.47 -11.01
C THR A 78 -6.01 -8.67 -10.40
N VAL A 79 -7.24 -8.79 -10.93
CA VAL A 79 -8.44 -8.13 -10.39
C VAL A 79 -8.75 -8.58 -8.95
N VAL A 80 -8.59 -9.87 -8.66
CA VAL A 80 -8.85 -10.43 -7.33
C VAL A 80 -7.76 -9.99 -6.35
N LYS A 81 -6.48 -10.03 -6.75
CA LYS A 81 -5.37 -9.51 -5.92
C LYS A 81 -5.54 -8.03 -5.60
N PHE A 82 -5.99 -7.25 -6.60
CA PHE A 82 -6.29 -5.84 -6.45
C PHE A 82 -7.48 -5.62 -5.48
N GLY A 83 -8.56 -6.38 -5.62
CA GLY A 83 -9.70 -6.35 -4.71
C GLY A 83 -9.34 -6.74 -3.27
N LEU A 84 -8.46 -7.73 -3.08
CA LEU A 84 -7.95 -8.10 -1.76
C LEU A 84 -7.18 -6.94 -1.11
N GLY A 85 -6.37 -6.21 -1.88
CA GLY A 85 -5.68 -5.01 -1.41
C GLY A 85 -6.64 -3.97 -0.82
N PHE A 86 -7.74 -3.70 -1.52
CA PHE A 86 -8.81 -2.80 -1.05
C PHE A 86 -9.58 -3.33 0.15
N LEU A 87 -9.83 -4.63 0.20
CA LEU A 87 -10.51 -5.26 1.32
C LEU A 87 -9.68 -5.13 2.60
N PHE A 88 -8.37 -5.38 2.52
CA PHE A 88 -7.45 -5.16 3.63
C PHE A 88 -7.36 -3.69 4.02
N LEU A 89 -7.25 -2.77 3.05
CA LEU A 89 -7.23 -1.33 3.35
C LEU A 89 -8.51 -0.89 4.06
N SER A 90 -9.68 -1.29 3.56
CA SER A 90 -10.96 -1.00 4.19
C SER A 90 -11.06 -1.58 5.60
N LEU A 91 -10.58 -2.81 5.79
CA LEU A 91 -10.55 -3.46 7.10
C LEU A 91 -9.61 -2.72 8.07
N ALA A 92 -8.45 -2.27 7.61
CA ALA A 92 -7.51 -1.51 8.42
C ALA A 92 -8.10 -0.18 8.90
N PHE A 93 -8.73 0.58 7.99
CA PHE A 93 -9.43 1.82 8.36
C PHE A 93 -10.63 1.57 9.28
N TYR A 94 -11.30 0.43 9.14
CA TYR A 94 -12.31 0.02 10.09
C TYR A 94 -11.73 -0.27 11.48
N ILE A 95 -10.56 -0.91 11.56
CA ILE A 95 -9.86 -1.13 12.84
C ILE A 95 -9.43 0.20 13.45
N PHE A 96 -8.86 1.14 12.67
CA PHE A 96 -8.55 2.49 13.14
C PHE A 96 -9.79 3.18 13.73
N TYR A 97 -10.93 3.13 13.04
CA TYR A 97 -12.18 3.65 13.56
C TYR A 97 -12.62 2.94 14.85
N TYR A 98 -12.48 1.62 14.91
CA TYR A 98 -12.89 0.79 16.06
C TYR A 98 -12.10 1.11 17.33
N THR A 99 -10.86 1.60 17.21
CA THR A 99 -10.05 2.02 18.36
C THR A 99 -10.75 3.07 19.25
N ARG A 100 -11.67 3.87 18.69
CA ARG A 100 -12.43 4.88 19.45
C ARG A 100 -13.24 4.29 20.61
N PHE A 101 -13.65 3.02 20.52
CA PHE A 101 -14.46 2.37 21.55
C PHE A 101 -13.64 1.90 22.76
N PHE A 102 -12.31 1.91 22.63
CA PHE A 102 -11.36 1.64 23.71
C PHE A 102 -10.69 2.93 24.21
N ALA A 103 -11.23 4.09 23.86
CA ALA A 103 -10.69 5.36 24.32
C ALA A 103 -11.04 5.58 25.79
N ASP A 104 -10.02 5.91 26.59
CA ASP A 104 -10.17 6.27 28.00
C ASP A 104 -10.80 7.66 28.18
N MET A 105 -11.08 8.04 29.43
CA MET A 105 -11.62 9.38 29.79
C MET A 105 -10.75 10.55 29.29
N ARG A 106 -9.48 10.29 28.95
CA ARG A 106 -8.53 11.26 28.39
C ARG A 106 -8.57 11.36 26.86
N GLY A 107 -9.39 10.53 26.19
CA GLY A 107 -9.45 10.44 24.72
C GLY A 107 -8.30 9.65 24.09
N MET A 108 -7.55 8.89 24.90
CA MET A 108 -6.40 8.07 24.50
C MET A 108 -6.86 6.63 24.27
N THR A 109 -6.46 6.02 23.16
CA THR A 109 -6.76 4.62 22.81
C THR A 109 -5.48 3.77 22.74
N SER A 110 -5.66 2.47 22.58
CA SER A 110 -4.60 1.48 22.62
C SER A 110 -3.70 1.51 21.37
N LEU A 111 -2.39 1.60 21.62
CA LEU A 111 -1.34 1.52 20.60
C LEU A 111 -1.27 0.13 19.94
N ASP A 112 -1.72 -0.92 20.62
CA ASP A 112 -1.73 -2.29 20.10
C ASP A 112 -2.71 -2.45 18.94
N PHE A 113 -3.94 -1.93 19.08
CA PHE A 113 -4.93 -1.96 18.01
C PHE A 113 -4.53 -1.06 16.83
N PHE A 114 -3.87 0.07 17.11
CA PHE A 114 -3.31 0.93 16.08
C PHE A 114 -2.21 0.22 15.29
N THR A 115 -1.31 -0.48 15.99
CA THR A 115 -0.24 -1.30 15.39
C THR A 115 -0.82 -2.47 14.58
N LEU A 116 -1.88 -3.10 15.08
CA LEU A 116 -2.61 -4.16 14.35
C LEU A 116 -3.25 -3.63 13.07
N ALA A 117 -3.84 -2.42 13.10
CA ALA A 117 -4.38 -1.80 11.90
C ALA A 117 -3.28 -1.60 10.84
N TYR A 118 -2.08 -1.16 11.24
CA TYR A 118 -0.92 -1.06 10.37
C TYR A 118 -0.50 -2.39 9.75
N LEU A 119 -0.56 -3.48 10.50
CA LEU A 119 -0.31 -4.82 9.96
C LEU A 119 -1.29 -5.16 8.83
N VAL A 120 -2.57 -4.83 9.01
CA VAL A 120 -3.59 -5.05 7.97
C VAL A 120 -3.37 -4.13 6.76
N VAL A 121 -2.96 -2.87 6.96
CA VAL A 121 -2.55 -1.98 5.85
C VAL A 121 -1.42 -2.61 5.05
N THR A 122 -0.40 -3.14 5.72
CA THR A 122 0.74 -3.78 5.06
C THR A 122 0.33 -4.99 4.24
N PHE A 123 -0.61 -5.82 4.70
CA PHE A 123 -1.14 -6.91 3.87
C PHE A 123 -1.83 -6.38 2.60
N GLY A 124 -2.55 -5.25 2.70
CA GLY A 124 -3.12 -4.57 1.54
C GLY A 124 -2.07 -4.10 0.55
N GLU A 125 -1.00 -3.48 1.04
CA GLU A 125 0.13 -3.01 0.24
C GLU A 125 0.87 -4.15 -0.47
N LEU A 126 1.18 -5.22 0.26
CA LEU A 126 1.88 -6.40 -0.29
C LEU A 126 1.07 -7.11 -1.38
N CYS A 127 -0.27 -7.00 -1.38
CA CYS A 127 -1.11 -7.51 -2.46
C CYS A 127 -1.01 -6.66 -3.74
N LEU A 128 -0.74 -5.36 -3.62
CA LEU A 128 -0.73 -4.40 -4.72
C LEU A 128 0.66 -4.10 -5.29
N SER A 129 1.71 -4.23 -4.48
CA SER A 129 3.11 -4.02 -4.86
C SER A 129 3.51 -4.73 -6.18
N PRO A 130 3.18 -6.02 -6.42
CA PRO A 130 3.51 -6.71 -7.67
C PRO A 130 2.76 -6.17 -8.89
N ILE A 131 1.60 -5.54 -8.66
CA ILE A 131 0.68 -5.09 -9.71
C ILE A 131 1.09 -3.72 -10.24
N GLY A 132 1.61 -2.83 -9.39
CA GLY A 132 2.05 -1.49 -9.79
C GLY A 132 3.10 -1.54 -10.90
N LEU A 133 4.14 -2.37 -10.74
CA LEU A 133 5.18 -2.59 -11.76
C LEU A 133 4.63 -3.26 -13.04
N SER A 134 3.66 -4.18 -12.91
CA SER A 134 3.04 -4.84 -14.06
C SER A 134 2.18 -3.91 -14.90
N LEU A 135 1.42 -3.00 -14.28
CA LEU A 135 0.64 -1.96 -14.96
C LEU A 135 1.54 -0.92 -15.62
N PHE A 136 2.62 -0.52 -14.93
CA PHE A 136 3.62 0.40 -15.48
C PHE A 136 4.27 -0.17 -16.75
N ASN A 137 4.71 -1.43 -16.72
CA ASN A 137 5.29 -2.10 -17.89
C ASN A 137 4.32 -2.22 -19.10
N LYS A 138 3.01 -2.23 -18.85
CA LYS A 138 1.99 -2.20 -19.93
C LYS A 138 1.69 -0.79 -20.46
N LEU A 139 1.97 0.24 -19.66
CA LEU A 139 1.74 1.65 -20.01
C LEU A 139 2.95 2.30 -20.70
N VAL A 140 4.18 1.89 -20.36
CA VAL A 140 5.42 2.41 -20.96
C VAL A 140 5.46 2.34 -22.50
N PRO A 141 5.03 1.25 -23.17
CA PRO A 141 4.98 1.22 -24.63
C PRO A 141 3.99 2.23 -25.20
N VAL A 142 2.85 2.43 -24.54
CA VAL A 142 1.81 3.37 -24.96
C VAL A 142 2.28 4.81 -24.80
N PHE A 143 2.99 5.13 -23.73
CA PHE A 143 3.58 6.45 -23.51
C PHE A 143 4.67 6.76 -24.55
N LYS A 144 5.58 5.81 -24.80
CA LYS A 144 6.59 5.93 -25.85
C LYS A 144 5.96 6.12 -27.24
N MET A 145 4.89 5.41 -27.55
CA MET A 145 4.16 5.57 -28.82
C MET A 145 3.44 6.92 -28.93
N ALA A 146 2.89 7.45 -27.83
CA ALA A 146 2.24 8.77 -27.81
C ALA A 146 3.26 9.89 -28.04
N ASP A 147 4.41 9.84 -27.37
CA ASP A 147 5.52 10.78 -27.60
C ASP A 147 6.03 10.68 -29.05
N ASP A 148 6.23 9.47 -29.57
CA ASP A 148 6.69 9.28 -30.96
C ASP A 148 5.68 9.80 -31.99
N LEU A 149 4.38 9.66 -31.73
CA LEU A 149 3.31 10.24 -32.57
C LEU A 149 3.29 11.77 -32.52
N VAL A 150 3.50 12.37 -31.34
CA VAL A 150 3.61 13.82 -31.18
C VAL A 150 4.85 14.34 -31.90
N LEU A 151 6.00 13.70 -31.72
CA LEU A 151 7.26 14.10 -32.34
C LEU A 151 7.23 13.94 -33.86
N ARG A 152 6.62 12.85 -34.38
CA ARG A 152 6.31 12.70 -35.81
C ARG A 152 5.40 13.80 -36.34
N LYS A 153 4.41 14.24 -35.57
CA LYS A 153 3.51 15.35 -35.95
C LYS A 153 4.24 16.69 -36.03
N PHE A 154 5.34 16.85 -35.30
CA PHE A 154 6.24 18.01 -35.36
C PHE A 154 7.44 17.82 -36.30
N GLY A 155 7.50 16.73 -37.08
CA GLY A 155 8.59 16.46 -38.02
C GLY A 155 9.93 16.16 -37.34
N LEU A 156 9.94 15.89 -36.03
CA LEU A 156 11.12 15.56 -35.26
C LEU A 156 11.27 14.03 -35.24
N SER A 157 12.33 13.51 -35.86
CA SER A 157 12.68 12.09 -35.73
C SER A 157 13.39 11.86 -34.40
N VAL A 158 12.82 11.03 -33.54
CA VAL A 158 13.55 10.53 -32.36
C VAL A 158 14.69 9.67 -32.87
N ILE A 159 15.93 10.12 -32.65
CA ILE A 159 17.10 9.25 -32.75
C ILE A 159 16.90 8.19 -31.67
N SER A 160 16.68 6.94 -32.09
CA SER A 160 16.49 5.79 -31.21
C SER A 160 17.71 5.64 -30.28
N VAL A 161 17.60 6.14 -29.05
CA VAL A 161 18.52 5.80 -27.95
C VAL A 161 18.00 4.50 -27.36
N GLY A 162 18.28 3.37 -28.02
CA GLY A 162 17.78 2.08 -27.54
C GLY A 162 18.26 0.83 -28.26
N ASP A 163 19.18 0.91 -29.22
CA ASP A 163 19.61 -0.29 -29.96
C ASP A 163 20.86 -0.98 -29.37
N LYS A 164 21.29 -0.62 -28.17
CA LYS A 164 22.33 -1.35 -27.43
C LYS A 164 22.12 -1.23 -25.92
N MET A 165 21.42 -2.21 -25.36
CA MET A 165 21.73 -2.87 -24.08
C MET A 165 20.69 -3.94 -23.76
#